data_AF-A0A327JLK3-F1
#
_entry.id   AF-A0A327JLK3-F1
#
_cell.length_a   1.000
_cell.length_b   1.000
_cell.length_c   1.000
_cell.angle_alpha   90.00
_cell.angle_beta   90.00
_cell.angle_gamma   90.00
#
_symmetry.space_group_name_H-M   'P 1'
#
loop_
_entity.id
_entity.type
_entity.pdbx_description
1 polymer ?
#
loop_
_entity_poly.entity_id
_entity_poly.type
_entity_poly.pdbx_seq_one_letter_code
_entity_poly.pdbx_strand_id
1 'polypeptide(L)'
;MVRTTTLAAAIAGAMVLAAPGAGRAAGTDTLFSIGVMTGGDATQYCNFMTPTDAAAFVFDDEATWRFVFVSDYPVAEGSGEEKGPRARAVVNGTLETFVFRGEQTDDKGVLVRRYRGLDDNDLRMVARLKPGEKGMESQNFEGRIIIRRGAWRASVAVKGDCGV
;
A
#
# COMPACT_ATOMS: atom_id res chain seq x y z
N MET A 1 62.12 55.63 30.93
CA MET A 1 62.12 55.49 32.40
C MET A 1 60.73 55.04 32.85
N VAL A 2 60.66 54.22 33.92
CA VAL A 2 59.65 54.27 35.01
C VAL A 2 58.16 54.36 34.55
N ARG A 3 57.46 53.22 34.42
CA ARG A 3 56.50 52.63 35.39
C ARG A 3 55.09 53.28 35.33
N THR A 4 53.93 52.70 35.64
CA THR A 4 53.35 51.39 36.03
C THR A 4 51.94 51.74 36.61
N THR A 5 51.00 50.78 36.67
CA THR A 5 49.72 50.75 37.45
C THR A 5 48.60 51.76 37.08
N THR A 6 47.29 51.45 37.15
CA THR A 6 46.60 50.13 37.20
C THR A 6 45.13 50.20 36.75
N LEU A 7 44.51 49.03 36.58
CA LEU A 7 43.12 48.72 36.20
C LEU A 7 42.03 49.18 37.20
N ALA A 8 40.80 49.35 36.67
CA ALA A 8 39.61 48.55 37.06
C ALA A 8 38.57 48.62 35.91
N ALA A 9 38.34 47.58 35.09
CA ALA A 9 37.68 46.30 35.36
C ALA A 9 36.14 46.39 35.40
N ALA A 10 35.50 46.00 34.29
CA ALA A 10 34.09 45.58 34.23
C ALA A 10 34.07 44.11 33.78
N ILE A 11 33.36 43.25 34.51
CA ILE A 11 33.45 41.79 34.39
C ILE A 11 32.37 41.24 33.44
N ALA A 12 32.81 40.24 32.67
CA ALA A 12 32.10 39.44 31.69
C ALA A 12 30.65 39.01 32.02
N GLY A 13 29.82 38.99 30.97
CA GLY A 13 28.73 38.02 30.79
C GLY A 13 29.09 37.11 29.61
N ALA A 14 29.08 35.79 29.82
CA ALA A 14 29.73 34.85 28.89
C ALA A 14 28.90 34.46 27.66
N MET A 15 29.59 34.23 26.53
CA MET A 15 29.08 33.44 25.41
C MET A 15 28.77 32.01 25.85
N VAL A 16 27.67 31.46 25.33
CA VAL A 16 27.51 30.00 25.16
C VAL A 16 27.27 29.75 23.66
N LEU A 17 28.22 29.09 23.00
CA LEU A 17 27.99 28.53 21.67
C LEU A 17 27.16 27.26 21.82
N ALA A 18 26.01 27.21 21.15
CA ALA A 18 25.33 25.96 20.85
C ALA A 18 25.61 25.61 19.38
N ALA A 19 26.21 24.43 19.16
CA ALA A 19 26.54 23.93 17.82
C ALA A 19 25.27 23.70 16.97
N PRO A 20 25.38 23.67 15.63
CA PRO A 20 24.27 23.27 14.76
C PRO A 20 23.93 21.80 15.03
N GLY A 21 22.97 21.57 15.92
CA GLY A 21 22.43 20.24 16.20
C GLY A 21 21.83 19.70 14.92
N ALA A 22 22.49 18.68 14.35
CA ALA A 22 21.98 17.97 13.18
C ALA A 22 20.52 17.58 13.45
N GLY A 23 19.61 18.12 12.62
CA GLY A 23 18.20 17.77 12.64
C GLY A 23 18.08 16.28 12.36
N ARG A 24 18.07 15.49 13.43
CA ARG A 24 17.92 14.04 13.38
C ARG A 24 16.62 13.79 12.65
N ALA A 25 16.72 13.31 11.41
CA ALA A 25 15.56 13.07 10.57
C ALA A 25 14.56 12.27 11.40
N ALA A 26 13.40 12.87 11.66
CA ALA A 26 12.32 12.16 12.30
C ALA A 26 11.95 11.03 11.34
N GLY A 27 12.40 9.82 11.65
CA GLY A 27 11.98 8.63 10.95
C GLY A 27 10.46 8.63 11.05
N THR A 28 9.79 8.82 9.92
CA THR A 28 8.36 8.65 9.84
C THR A 28 8.09 7.20 10.22
N ASP A 29 7.56 6.97 11.42
CA ASP A 29 6.89 5.71 11.75
C ASP A 29 5.79 5.55 10.70
N THR A 30 6.08 4.79 9.66
CA THR A 30 5.18 4.61 8.52
C THR A 30 4.00 3.79 9.01
N LEU A 31 2.94 4.51 9.37
CA LEU A 31 1.64 3.96 9.72
C LEU A 31 1.30 2.83 8.75
N PHE A 32 0.90 1.68 9.29
CA PHE A 32 0.61 0.52 8.47
C PHE A 32 -0.45 0.87 7.43
N SER A 33 -0.09 0.80 6.15
CA SER A 33 -0.79 1.49 5.05
C SER A 33 -0.79 0.65 3.77
N ILE A 34 -1.82 0.88 2.96
CA ILE A 34 -1.95 0.33 1.60
C ILE A 34 -1.63 1.49 0.64
N GLY A 35 -0.59 1.32 -0.17
CA GLY A 35 -0.20 2.28 -1.19
C GLY A 35 -0.90 2.03 -2.52
N VAL A 36 -0.56 2.85 -3.51
CA VAL A 36 -0.91 2.62 -4.93
C VAL A 36 0.31 2.14 -5.70
N MET A 37 0.10 1.17 -6.57
CA MET A 37 1.01 0.77 -7.64
C MET A 37 0.80 1.72 -8.82
N THR A 38 1.86 2.40 -9.23
CA THR A 38 1.89 3.21 -10.45
C THR A 38 2.41 2.37 -11.60
N GLY A 39 1.64 2.28 -12.69
CA GLY A 39 1.87 1.27 -13.71
C GLY A 39 1.37 -0.10 -13.27
N GLY A 40 0.99 -0.91 -14.24
CA GLY A 40 0.34 -2.19 -14.06
C GLY A 40 -0.01 -2.76 -15.43
N ASP A 41 -0.96 -3.68 -15.48
CA ASP A 41 -1.45 -4.23 -16.74
C ASP A 41 -2.99 -4.34 -16.66
N ALA A 42 -3.70 -3.60 -17.51
CA ALA A 42 -5.16 -3.62 -17.55
C ALA A 42 -5.72 -5.02 -17.94
N THR A 43 -4.88 -5.93 -18.46
CA THR A 43 -5.24 -7.33 -18.76
C THR A 43 -5.09 -8.29 -17.58
N GLN A 44 -4.62 -7.83 -16.40
CA GLN A 44 -4.66 -8.65 -15.19
C GLN A 44 -6.10 -9.10 -14.89
N TYR A 45 -6.29 -10.36 -14.48
CA TYR A 45 -7.60 -10.95 -14.24
C TYR A 45 -8.44 -10.22 -13.20
N CYS A 46 -7.83 -9.49 -12.27
CA CYS A 46 -8.54 -8.46 -11.49
C CYS A 46 -7.69 -7.20 -11.37
N ASN A 47 -8.35 -6.05 -11.50
CA ASN A 47 -7.75 -4.73 -11.39
C ASN A 47 -8.60 -3.86 -10.46
N PHE A 48 -8.01 -3.38 -9.37
CA PHE A 48 -8.72 -2.58 -8.36
C PHE A 48 -7.99 -1.29 -8.04
N MET A 49 -8.71 -0.18 -8.09
CA MET A 49 -8.25 1.18 -7.84
C MET A 49 -9.02 1.80 -6.65
N THR A 50 -8.57 2.95 -6.12
CA THR A 50 -9.47 3.73 -5.25
C THR A 50 -10.62 4.34 -6.08
N PRO A 51 -11.76 4.71 -5.49
CA PRO A 51 -12.83 5.38 -6.24
C PRO A 51 -12.40 6.70 -6.91
N THR A 52 -11.39 7.38 -6.38
CA THR A 52 -10.83 8.60 -6.96
C THR A 52 -9.94 8.27 -8.16
N ASP A 53 -9.05 7.28 -8.03
CA ASP A 53 -8.18 6.84 -9.12
C ASP A 53 -8.99 6.23 -10.28
N ALA A 54 -10.03 5.45 -9.98
CA ALA A 54 -10.96 4.90 -10.97
C ALA A 54 -11.71 5.98 -11.77
N ALA A 55 -11.96 7.15 -11.17
CA ALA A 55 -12.58 8.28 -11.86
C ALA A 55 -11.59 9.08 -12.72
N ALA A 56 -10.28 8.88 -12.52
CA ALA A 56 -9.20 9.49 -13.28
C ALA A 56 -8.54 8.53 -14.29
N PHE A 57 -8.99 7.27 -14.35
CA PHE A 57 -8.44 6.24 -15.22
C PHE A 57 -8.79 6.45 -16.68
N VAL A 58 -7.79 6.31 -17.55
CA VAL A 58 -7.89 6.31 -19.00
C VAL A 58 -7.11 5.10 -19.51
N PHE A 59 -7.78 4.21 -20.25
CA PHE A 59 -7.18 2.97 -20.72
C PHE A 59 -5.93 3.24 -21.57
N ASP A 60 -6.01 4.14 -22.56
CA ASP A 60 -4.90 4.46 -23.46
C ASP A 60 -3.81 5.39 -22.86
N ASP A 61 -3.85 5.69 -21.55
CA ASP A 61 -2.85 6.51 -20.86
C ASP A 61 -2.36 5.86 -19.56
N GLU A 62 -1.22 5.17 -19.65
CA GLU A 62 -0.52 4.52 -18.53
C GLU A 62 -0.20 5.50 -17.36
N ALA A 63 -0.08 6.81 -17.59
CA ALA A 63 0.16 7.79 -16.53
C ALA A 63 -1.06 7.95 -15.59
N THR A 64 -2.23 7.43 -15.98
CA THR A 64 -3.43 7.36 -15.13
C THR A 64 -3.51 6.07 -14.30
N TRP A 65 -2.72 5.04 -14.62
CA TRP A 65 -2.88 3.69 -14.08
C TRP A 65 -2.37 3.59 -12.62
N ARG A 66 -3.31 3.68 -11.67
CA ARG A 66 -3.06 3.67 -10.21
C ARG A 66 -3.86 2.57 -9.53
N PHE A 67 -3.24 1.42 -9.30
CA PHE A 67 -3.89 0.23 -8.74
C PHE A 67 -3.58 0.05 -7.25
N VAL A 68 -4.60 -0.25 -6.45
CA VAL A 68 -4.47 -0.69 -5.05
C VAL A 68 -4.15 -2.18 -4.96
N PHE A 69 -4.73 -2.95 -5.88
CA PHE A 69 -4.61 -4.41 -5.94
C PHE A 69 -4.71 -4.84 -7.40
N VAL A 70 -3.89 -5.82 -7.79
CA VAL A 70 -4.05 -6.57 -9.04
C VAL A 70 -3.90 -8.06 -8.76
N SER A 71 -4.52 -8.92 -9.56
CA SER A 71 -4.23 -10.36 -9.56
C SER A 71 -4.25 -10.98 -10.95
N ASP A 72 -3.42 -11.99 -11.16
CA ASP A 72 -3.42 -12.81 -12.37
C ASP A 72 -4.61 -13.79 -12.43
N TYR A 73 -4.75 -14.47 -13.57
CA TYR A 73 -5.75 -15.53 -13.75
C TYR A 73 -5.37 -16.74 -12.88
N PRO A 74 -6.32 -17.47 -12.27
CA PRO A 74 -6.01 -18.68 -11.49
C PRO A 74 -5.12 -19.66 -12.26
N VAL A 75 -3.93 -19.94 -11.72
CA VAL A 75 -3.03 -20.97 -12.27
C VAL A 75 -3.78 -22.30 -12.34
N ALA A 76 -3.81 -22.90 -13.53
CA ALA A 76 -4.59 -24.09 -13.82
C ALA A 76 -4.22 -25.28 -12.92
N GLU A 77 -5.20 -26.15 -12.63
CA GLU A 77 -4.96 -27.34 -11.82
C GLU A 77 -3.91 -28.26 -12.46
N GLY A 78 -2.85 -28.57 -11.72
CA GLY A 78 -1.84 -29.58 -12.10
C GLY A 78 -0.39 -29.10 -12.12
N SER A 79 -0.12 -27.79 -11.97
CA SER A 79 1.25 -27.22 -12.06
C SER A 79 2.20 -27.56 -10.89
N GLY A 80 1.70 -28.12 -9.79
CA GLY A 80 2.50 -28.45 -8.59
C GLY A 80 2.88 -27.25 -7.70
N GLU A 81 2.68 -26.02 -8.17
CA GLU A 81 2.76 -24.81 -7.34
C GLU A 81 1.52 -24.62 -6.44
N GLU A 82 1.59 -23.71 -5.46
CA GLU A 82 0.45 -23.35 -4.62
C GLU A 82 -0.73 -22.84 -5.47
N LYS A 83 -1.74 -23.70 -5.62
CA LYS A 83 -2.92 -23.47 -6.48
C LYS A 83 -3.64 -22.16 -6.17
N GLY A 84 -3.72 -21.29 -7.17
CA GLY A 84 -4.56 -20.09 -7.18
C GLY A 84 -3.84 -18.85 -7.71
N PRO A 85 -4.56 -17.75 -7.94
CA PRO A 85 -3.97 -16.53 -8.49
C PRO A 85 -3.01 -15.86 -7.50
N ARG A 86 -1.92 -15.31 -8.02
CA ARG A 86 -1.04 -14.38 -7.32
C ARG A 86 -1.67 -12.99 -7.36
N ALA A 87 -1.72 -12.34 -6.20
CA ALA A 87 -2.12 -10.95 -6.08
C ALA A 87 -0.93 -10.07 -5.69
N ARG A 88 -0.97 -8.80 -6.07
CA ARG A 88 0.06 -7.79 -5.75
C ARG A 88 -0.60 -6.53 -5.19
N ALA A 89 0.02 -5.95 -4.18
CA ALA A 89 -0.36 -4.65 -3.61
C ALA A 89 0.84 -3.98 -2.92
N VAL A 90 0.86 -2.65 -2.86
CA VAL A 90 1.88 -1.93 -2.07
C VAL A 90 1.44 -1.86 -0.60
N VAL A 91 2.32 -2.30 0.31
CA VAL A 91 2.14 -2.21 1.77
C VAL A 91 3.34 -1.50 2.36
N ASN A 92 3.12 -0.42 3.12
CA ASN A 92 4.18 0.41 3.71
C ASN A 92 5.27 0.88 2.71
N GLY A 93 4.92 1.02 1.42
CA GLY A 93 5.86 1.40 0.36
C GLY A 93 6.58 0.24 -0.34
N THR A 94 6.41 -1.00 0.12
CA THR A 94 6.96 -2.22 -0.50
C THR A 94 5.89 -2.89 -1.36
N LEU A 95 6.25 -3.35 -2.57
CA LEU A 95 5.39 -4.21 -3.38
C LEU A 95 5.37 -5.62 -2.81
N GLU A 96 4.26 -6.01 -2.20
CA GLU A 96 4.06 -7.33 -1.59
C GLU A 96 3.33 -8.26 -2.56
N THR A 97 3.77 -9.51 -2.66
CA THR A 97 3.08 -10.58 -3.41
C THR A 97 2.30 -11.47 -2.44
N PHE A 98 1.09 -11.84 -2.84
CA PHE A 98 0.16 -12.63 -2.05
C PHE A 98 -0.31 -13.88 -2.80
N VAL A 99 -0.43 -14.99 -2.08
CA VAL A 99 -0.99 -16.25 -2.57
C VAL A 99 -2.45 -16.34 -2.20
N PHE A 100 -3.30 -16.70 -3.15
CA PHE A 100 -4.72 -17.00 -2.90
C PHE A 100 -4.89 -18.17 -1.90
N ARG A 101 -5.91 -18.07 -1.05
CA ARG A 101 -6.25 -19.05 -0.01
C ARG A 101 -7.73 -19.46 -0.03
N GLY A 102 -8.43 -19.14 -1.11
CA GLY A 102 -9.85 -19.42 -1.28
C GLY A 102 -10.73 -18.18 -1.25
N GLU A 103 -11.93 -18.36 -1.80
CA GLU A 103 -12.99 -17.37 -1.84
C GLU A 103 -14.29 -17.97 -1.31
N GLN A 104 -15.23 -17.11 -0.95
CA GLN A 104 -16.60 -17.46 -0.64
C GLN A 104 -17.49 -16.26 -0.94
N THR A 105 -18.75 -16.50 -1.26
CA THR A 105 -19.78 -15.45 -1.28
C THR A 105 -20.55 -15.53 0.04
N ASP A 106 -20.77 -14.40 0.71
CA ASP A 106 -21.60 -14.35 1.92
C ASP A 106 -23.11 -14.32 1.60
N ASP A 107 -23.94 -14.39 2.65
CA ASP A 107 -25.41 -14.38 2.59
C ASP A 107 -26.00 -13.14 1.91
N LYS A 108 -25.18 -12.10 1.70
CA LYS A 108 -25.55 -10.81 1.08
C LYS A 108 -24.97 -10.64 -0.32
N GLY A 109 -24.41 -11.70 -0.90
CA GLY A 109 -23.81 -11.67 -2.23
C GLY A 109 -22.44 -10.99 -2.27
N VAL A 110 -21.78 -10.75 -1.13
CA VAL A 110 -20.43 -10.17 -1.11
C VAL A 110 -19.41 -11.28 -1.29
N LEU A 111 -18.64 -11.21 -2.37
CA LEU A 111 -17.48 -12.04 -2.63
C LEU A 111 -16.35 -11.67 -1.65
N VAL A 112 -15.84 -12.67 -0.92
CA VAL A 112 -14.76 -12.54 0.06
C VAL A 112 -13.58 -13.39 -0.39
N ARG A 113 -12.61 -12.77 -1.08
CA ARG A 113 -11.35 -13.41 -1.48
C ARG A 113 -10.30 -13.25 -0.39
N ARG A 114 -9.58 -14.32 -0.06
CA ARG A 114 -8.55 -14.34 1.00
C ARG A 114 -7.19 -14.66 0.42
N TYR A 115 -6.18 -13.92 0.88
CA TYR A 115 -4.80 -14.11 0.48
C TYR A 115 -3.84 -14.04 1.69
N ARG A 116 -2.65 -14.60 1.50
CA ARG A 116 -1.54 -14.64 2.46
C ARG A 116 -0.28 -14.14 1.75
N GLY A 117 0.57 -13.35 2.42
CA GLY A 117 1.85 -12.93 1.85
C GLY A 117 2.70 -14.14 1.43
N LEU A 118 3.41 -14.03 0.32
CA LEU A 118 4.28 -15.08 -0.20
C LEU A 118 5.47 -15.29 0.73
N ASP A 119 6.22 -14.22 0.98
CA ASP A 119 7.42 -14.22 1.80
C ASP A 119 7.14 -13.91 3.28
N ASP A 120 5.96 -13.34 3.57
CA ASP A 120 5.48 -13.02 4.93
C ASP A 120 4.22 -13.81 5.29
N ASN A 121 4.42 -14.82 6.13
CA ASN A 121 3.35 -15.68 6.64
C ASN A 121 2.44 -15.02 7.70
N ASP A 122 2.72 -13.82 8.20
CA ASP A 122 1.82 -13.03 9.06
C ASP A 122 1.04 -11.96 8.28
N LEU A 123 1.53 -11.59 7.09
CA LEU A 123 0.79 -10.73 6.17
C LEU A 123 -0.44 -11.47 5.61
N ARG A 124 -1.59 -10.81 5.72
CA ARG A 124 -2.89 -11.31 5.24
C ARG A 124 -3.64 -10.22 4.52
N MET A 125 -4.27 -10.57 3.42
CA MET A 125 -5.18 -9.69 2.70
C MET A 125 -6.57 -10.34 2.58
N VAL A 126 -7.60 -9.52 2.69
CA VAL A 126 -8.99 -9.88 2.40
C VAL A 126 -9.58 -8.81 1.50
N ALA A 127 -10.04 -9.22 0.32
CA ALA A 127 -10.90 -8.39 -0.52
C ALA A 127 -12.36 -8.73 -0.19
N ARG A 128 -13.17 -7.72 0.13
CA ARG A 128 -14.64 -7.85 0.27
C ARG A 128 -15.27 -7.03 -0.83
N LEU A 129 -15.88 -7.71 -1.80
CA LEU A 129 -16.26 -7.18 -3.10
C LEU A 129 -17.74 -7.49 -3.35
N LYS A 130 -18.54 -6.46 -3.58
CA LYS A 130 -19.93 -6.58 -4.01
C LYS A 130 -19.93 -6.51 -5.55
N PRO A 131 -20.52 -7.50 -6.25
CA PRO A 131 -20.65 -7.44 -7.70
C PRO A 131 -21.57 -6.28 -8.12
N GLY A 132 -21.16 -5.61 -9.19
CA GLY A 132 -21.94 -4.59 -9.90
C GLY A 132 -22.40 -5.11 -11.26
N GLU A 133 -22.33 -4.26 -12.28
CA GLU A 133 -22.65 -4.63 -13.66
C GLU A 133 -21.74 -5.74 -14.20
N LYS A 134 -22.33 -6.68 -14.95
CA LYS A 134 -21.61 -7.76 -15.63
C LYS A 134 -21.56 -7.48 -17.13
N GLY A 135 -20.36 -7.37 -17.67
CA GLY A 135 -20.08 -7.29 -19.10
C GLY A 135 -19.91 -8.67 -19.74
N MET A 136 -19.44 -8.67 -20.99
CA MET A 136 -19.14 -9.90 -21.75
C MET A 136 -17.84 -10.57 -21.29
N GLU A 137 -16.82 -9.76 -20.98
CA GLU A 137 -15.46 -10.20 -20.66
C GLU A 137 -15.05 -9.89 -19.20
N SER A 138 -15.86 -9.10 -18.48
CA SER A 138 -15.57 -8.70 -17.10
C SER A 138 -16.83 -8.55 -16.23
N GLN A 139 -16.61 -8.55 -14.91
CA GLN A 139 -17.58 -8.29 -13.86
C GLN A 139 -17.06 -7.13 -13.01
N ASN A 140 -17.82 -6.02 -12.98
CA ASN A 140 -17.48 -4.88 -12.14
C ASN A 140 -17.69 -5.21 -10.66
N PHE A 141 -16.90 -4.62 -9.78
CA PHE A 141 -16.95 -4.78 -8.34
C PHE A 141 -16.71 -3.45 -7.60
N GLU A 142 -17.42 -3.26 -6.49
CA GLU A 142 -17.13 -2.21 -5.50
C GLU A 142 -16.89 -2.85 -4.13
N GLY A 143 -16.05 -2.25 -3.28
CA GLY A 143 -15.81 -2.83 -1.96
C GLY A 143 -14.64 -2.27 -1.19
N ARG A 144 -13.95 -3.15 -0.47
CA ARG A 144 -12.77 -2.81 0.33
C ARG A 144 -11.70 -3.89 0.26
N ILE A 145 -10.46 -3.44 0.12
CA ILE A 145 -9.27 -4.24 0.46
C ILE A 145 -8.94 -3.99 1.93
N ILE A 146 -8.59 -5.05 2.64
CA ILE A 146 -8.11 -5.03 4.03
C ILE A 146 -6.81 -5.82 4.06
N ILE A 147 -5.72 -5.19 4.49
CA ILE A 147 -4.44 -5.85 4.72
C ILE A 147 -4.13 -5.79 6.22
N ARG A 148 -3.53 -6.84 6.77
CA ARG A 148 -3.08 -6.90 8.17
C ARG A 148 -1.77 -7.66 8.32
N ARG A 149 -0.97 -7.28 9.33
CA ARG A 149 0.27 -7.93 9.77
C ARG A 149 0.26 -7.95 11.30
N GLY A 150 0.01 -9.11 11.91
CA GLY A 150 -0.23 -9.21 13.35
C GLY A 150 -1.42 -8.34 13.81
N ALA A 151 -1.17 -7.41 14.75
CA ALA A 151 -2.15 -6.45 15.22
C ALA A 151 -2.39 -5.26 14.27
N TRP A 152 -1.46 -4.99 13.35
CA TRP A 152 -1.55 -3.88 12.41
C TRP A 152 -2.57 -4.17 11.31
N ARG A 153 -3.36 -3.17 10.94
CA ARG A 153 -4.41 -3.29 9.93
C ARG A 153 -4.59 -1.98 9.16
N ALA A 154 -4.63 -2.09 7.84
CA ALA A 154 -5.01 -1.02 6.94
C ALA A 154 -6.23 -1.45 6.11
N SER A 155 -7.01 -0.49 5.61
CA SER A 155 -8.09 -0.79 4.69
C SER A 155 -8.46 0.42 3.86
N VAL A 156 -8.69 0.19 2.57
CA VAL A 156 -9.03 1.20 1.57
C VAL A 156 -10.29 0.76 0.82
N ALA A 157 -11.11 1.73 0.41
CA ALA A 157 -12.24 1.47 -0.48
C ALA A 157 -11.74 1.27 -1.90
N VAL A 158 -12.35 0.37 -2.67
CA VAL A 158 -11.96 0.10 -4.04
C VAL A 158 -13.14 0.01 -5.01
N LYS A 159 -12.83 0.32 -6.26
CA LYS A 159 -13.64 0.00 -7.45
C LYS A 159 -12.72 -0.66 -8.48
N GLY A 160 -13.31 -1.45 -9.36
CA GLY A 160 -12.56 -2.17 -10.38
C GLY A 160 -13.38 -3.31 -10.93
N ASP A 161 -12.71 -4.25 -11.58
CA ASP A 161 -13.33 -5.38 -12.24
C ASP A 161 -12.45 -6.64 -12.12
N CYS A 162 -13.05 -7.77 -12.46
CA CYS A 162 -12.33 -8.99 -12.77
C CYS A 162 -12.87 -9.61 -14.06
N GLY A 163 -12.03 -10.36 -14.78
CA GLY A 163 -12.45 -11.22 -15.88
C GLY A 163 -13.50 -12.27 -15.46
N VAL A 164 -14.25 -12.78 -16.44
CA VAL A 164 -15.33 -13.79 -16.23
C VAL A 164 -15.04 -15.14 -16.87
#